data_AF-A0A9J7K9P8-F1
#
_entry.id   AF-A0A9J7K9P8-F1
#
_cell.length_a   1.000
_cell.length_b   1.000
_cell.length_c   1.000
_cell.angle_alpha   90.00
_cell.angle_beta   90.00
_cell.angle_gamma   90.00
#
_symmetry.space_group_name_H-M   'P 1'
#
loop_
_entity.id
_entity.type
_entity.pdbx_description
1 polymer ?
#
loop_
_entity_poly.entity_id
_entity_poly.type
_entity_poly.pdbx_seq_one_letter_code
_entity_poly.pdbx_strand_id
1 'polypeptide(L)'
;MVYGMWACWCVLGAPGVAMVFLHTTIAFCVAQFRSMLLSWLCSLLLLSTLRLQSVEEVKRKWYKTENEYYLLQFTLTVRCLYYTSFSLELCRQPPSAQRTSYSFPWLLAFVFYYPVFHNGPIINFPEFFKQMQQPEPGSPKHSLAMLARGLGRLLCWWWLAELMVHLMYMHALYNSSPLLESASCWTLGGLALAQVLFFYVKYLVLFGVPALLMHLDGLTPPPLPRCVSTMFSFTGMWRYFDVGLHSFLIRTVCWFQQAPEVFTAMLSVGIKESAARLISQLWL
;
A
#
# COMPACT_ATOMS: atom_id res chain seq x y z
N MET A 1 8.61 -11.52 11.22
CA MET A 1 9.81 -11.31 10.36
C MET A 1 10.10 -12.54 9.51
N VAL A 2 10.45 -13.70 10.09
CA VAL A 2 10.84 -14.92 9.33
C VAL A 2 9.77 -15.35 8.31
N TYR A 3 8.51 -15.45 8.75
CA TYR A 3 7.39 -15.77 7.85
C TYR A 3 7.26 -14.81 6.67
N GLY A 4 7.41 -13.50 6.89
CA GLY A 4 7.26 -12.51 5.82
C GLY A 4 8.46 -12.49 4.86
N MET A 5 9.67 -12.77 5.34
CA MET A 5 10.83 -12.97 4.47
C MET A 5 10.67 -14.23 3.62
N TRP A 6 10.17 -15.32 4.22
CA TRP A 6 9.86 -16.56 3.50
C TRP A 6 8.77 -16.34 2.43
N ALA A 7 7.68 -15.68 2.79
CA ALA A 7 6.60 -15.38 1.84
C ALA A 7 7.09 -14.45 0.71
N CYS A 8 7.93 -13.45 1.01
CA CYS A 8 8.58 -12.61 0.02
C CYS A 8 9.47 -13.44 -0.92
N TRP A 9 10.23 -14.41 -0.40
CA TRP A 9 11.02 -15.33 -1.22
C TRP A 9 10.15 -16.17 -2.14
N CYS A 10 9.04 -16.73 -1.63
CA CYS A 10 8.13 -17.53 -2.45
C CYS A 10 7.50 -16.74 -3.61
N VAL A 11 7.24 -15.45 -3.41
CA VAL A 11 6.53 -14.60 -4.38
C VAL A 11 7.48 -13.87 -5.33
N LEU A 12 8.59 -13.33 -4.82
CA LEU A 12 9.52 -12.48 -5.58
C LEU A 12 10.87 -13.15 -5.87
N GLY A 13 11.11 -14.34 -5.33
CA GLY A 13 12.39 -15.03 -5.44
C GLY A 13 13.53 -14.36 -4.65
N ALA A 14 14.69 -15.01 -4.69
CA ALA A 14 15.94 -14.50 -4.11
C ALA A 14 16.30 -13.06 -4.53
N PRO A 15 16.26 -12.67 -5.83
CA PRO A 15 16.66 -11.32 -6.24
C PRO A 15 15.73 -10.24 -5.67
N GLY A 16 14.42 -10.51 -5.60
CA GLY A 16 13.45 -9.58 -5.02
C GLY A 16 13.67 -9.34 -3.53
N VAL A 17 13.88 -10.42 -2.75
CA VAL A 17 14.21 -10.32 -1.32
C VAL A 17 15.49 -9.52 -1.10
N ALA A 18 16.53 -9.79 -1.89
CA ALA A 18 17.80 -9.07 -1.82
C ALA A 18 17.62 -7.57 -2.11
N MET A 19 16.81 -7.21 -3.11
CA MET A 19 16.55 -5.82 -3.44
C MET A 19 15.78 -5.08 -2.33
N VAL A 20 14.75 -5.71 -1.76
CA VAL A 20 14.00 -5.13 -0.62
C VAL A 20 14.92 -4.92 0.58
N PHE A 21 15.78 -5.91 0.87
CA PHE A 21 16.75 -5.81 1.95
C PHE A 21 17.79 -4.69 1.71
N LEU A 22 18.27 -4.55 0.47
CA LEU A 22 19.20 -3.50 0.06
C LEU A 22 18.60 -2.11 0.26
N HIS A 23 17.38 -1.86 -0.26
CA HIS A 23 16.67 -0.59 -0.06
C HIS A 23 16.48 -0.28 1.42
N THR A 24 16.10 -1.28 2.21
CA THR A 24 15.89 -1.14 3.65
C THR A 24 17.17 -0.77 4.38
N THR A 25 18.29 -1.40 4.01
CA THR A 25 19.61 -1.12 4.60
C THR A 25 20.08 0.29 4.26
N ILE A 26 19.97 0.70 2.99
CA ILE A 26 20.32 2.06 2.56
C ILE A 26 19.49 3.10 3.34
N ALA A 27 18.17 2.91 3.39
CA ALA A 27 17.27 3.81 4.10
C ALA A 27 17.59 3.89 5.60
N PHE A 28 17.92 2.75 6.24
CA PHE A 28 18.31 2.71 7.65
C PHE A 28 19.62 3.45 7.93
N CYS A 29 20.64 3.25 7.08
CA CYS A 29 21.91 3.94 7.18
C CYS A 29 21.72 5.46 7.07
N VAL A 30 20.92 5.92 6.10
CA VAL A 30 20.60 7.35 5.96
C VAL A 30 19.79 7.87 7.16
N ALA A 31 18.90 7.06 7.71
CA ALA A 31 18.11 7.42 8.89
C ALA A 31 18.97 7.67 10.14
N GLN A 32 20.16 7.03 10.25
CA GLN A 32 21.06 7.24 11.39
C GLN A 32 21.57 8.69 11.49
N PHE A 33 21.66 9.41 10.37
CA PHE A 33 22.05 10.82 10.35
C PHE A 33 20.96 11.74 10.91
N ARG A 34 19.75 11.23 11.18
CA ARG A 34 18.60 11.96 11.75
C ARG A 34 18.24 13.26 11.01
N SER A 35 18.57 13.34 9.73
CA SER A 35 18.17 14.45 8.87
C SER A 35 16.94 14.08 8.08
N MET A 36 15.88 14.86 8.24
CA MET A 36 14.63 14.68 7.48
C MET A 36 14.87 14.89 5.98
N LEU A 37 15.68 15.89 5.61
CA LEU A 37 16.03 16.16 4.21
C LEU A 37 16.75 14.97 3.58
N LEU A 38 17.77 14.42 4.25
CA LEU A 38 18.49 13.25 3.73
C LEU A 38 17.57 12.03 3.60
N SER A 39 16.66 11.83 4.56
CA SER A 39 15.68 10.73 4.51
C SER A 39 14.73 10.87 3.30
N TRP A 40 14.27 12.08 3.01
CA TRP A 40 13.44 12.37 1.84
C TRP A 40 14.22 12.20 0.53
N LEU A 41 15.42 12.78 0.43
CA LEU A 41 16.28 12.64 -0.76
C LEU A 41 16.59 11.17 -1.02
N CYS A 42 16.95 10.39 0.01
CA CYS A 42 17.16 8.96 -0.12
C CYS A 42 15.92 8.23 -0.65
N SER A 43 14.74 8.56 -0.12
CA SER A 43 13.49 7.92 -0.55
C SER A 43 13.13 8.26 -1.99
N LEU A 44 13.32 9.52 -2.39
CA LEU A 44 13.13 9.98 -3.78
C LEU A 44 14.13 9.36 -4.74
N LEU A 45 15.40 9.23 -4.33
CA LEU A 45 16.43 8.56 -5.11
C LEU A 45 16.12 7.07 -5.28
N LEU A 46 15.76 6.37 -4.19
CA LEU A 46 15.35 4.97 -4.27
C LEU A 46 14.13 4.80 -5.19
N LEU A 47 13.15 5.71 -5.13
CA LEU A 47 11.99 5.69 -6.04
C LEU A 47 12.38 5.97 -7.50
N SER A 48 13.31 6.91 -7.74
CA SER A 48 13.77 7.24 -9.09
C SER A 48 14.57 6.09 -9.71
N THR A 49 15.36 5.35 -8.92
CA THR A 49 16.05 4.15 -9.43
C THR A 49 15.09 3.08 -9.94
N LEU A 50 13.86 3.01 -9.42
CA LEU A 50 12.85 2.07 -9.91
C LEU A 50 12.39 2.40 -11.34
N ARG A 51 12.49 3.67 -11.75
CA ARG A 51 12.03 4.21 -13.03
C ARG A 51 13.17 4.39 -14.05
N LEU A 52 14.41 4.14 -13.65
CA LEU A 52 15.56 4.28 -14.53
C LEU A 52 15.62 3.10 -15.51
N GLN A 53 15.67 3.38 -16.82
CA GLN A 53 15.60 2.35 -17.87
C GLN A 53 16.65 1.26 -17.71
N SER A 54 17.90 1.61 -17.38
CA SER A 54 18.98 0.64 -17.18
C SER A 54 18.70 -0.34 -16.03
N VAL A 55 18.11 0.14 -14.93
CA VAL A 55 17.77 -0.69 -13.77
C VAL A 55 16.50 -1.51 -14.06
N GLU A 56 15.55 -0.94 -14.80
CA GLU A 56 14.38 -1.64 -15.31
C GLU A 56 14.75 -2.85 -16.17
N GLU A 57 15.66 -2.69 -17.13
CA GLU A 57 16.13 -3.79 -17.98
C GLU A 57 16.80 -4.90 -17.15
N VAL A 58 17.62 -4.54 -16.16
CA VAL A 58 18.26 -5.51 -15.26
C VAL A 58 17.24 -6.28 -14.45
N LYS A 59 16.27 -5.59 -13.82
CA LYS A 59 15.19 -6.21 -13.05
C LYS A 59 14.33 -7.11 -13.93
N ARG A 60 14.02 -6.68 -15.16
CA ARG A 60 13.21 -7.46 -16.12
C ARG A 60 13.91 -8.77 -16.50
N LYS A 61 15.25 -8.81 -16.56
CA LYS A 61 16.02 -10.04 -16.80
C LYS A 61 15.94 -11.07 -15.66
N TRP A 62 15.56 -10.67 -14.44
CA TRP A 62 15.45 -11.60 -13.31
C TRP A 62 14.18 -12.45 -13.34
N TYR A 63 13.16 -12.01 -14.07
CA TYR A 63 11.84 -12.64 -14.09
C TYR A 63 11.49 -13.16 -15.47
N LYS A 64 10.72 -14.24 -15.51
CA LYS A 64 10.27 -14.84 -16.76
C LYS A 64 9.02 -14.15 -17.29
N THR A 65 8.20 -13.63 -16.39
CA THR A 65 6.91 -13.00 -16.71
C THR A 65 6.92 -11.51 -16.37
N GLU A 66 6.18 -10.71 -17.14
CA GLU A 66 6.04 -9.28 -16.85
C GLU A 66 5.31 -9.03 -15.52
N ASN A 67 4.39 -9.92 -15.14
CA ASN A 67 3.62 -9.82 -13.90
C ASN A 67 4.53 -9.88 -12.65
N GLU A 68 5.49 -10.79 -12.62
CA GLU A 68 6.46 -10.89 -11.50
C GLU A 68 7.31 -9.62 -11.38
N TYR A 69 7.76 -9.08 -12.52
CA TYR A 69 8.50 -7.82 -12.57
C TYR A 69 7.66 -6.65 -12.02
N TYR A 70 6.42 -6.51 -12.49
CA TYR A 70 5.54 -5.44 -12.02
C TYR A 70 5.20 -5.59 -10.54
N LEU A 71 5.05 -6.83 -10.06
CA LEU A 71 4.85 -7.11 -8.63
C LEU A 71 6.05 -6.68 -7.79
N LEU A 72 7.28 -6.95 -8.26
CA LEU A 72 8.49 -6.44 -7.59
C LEU A 72 8.50 -4.90 -7.55
N GLN A 73 8.28 -4.25 -8.69
CA GLN A 73 8.28 -2.78 -8.78
C GLN A 73 7.25 -2.15 -7.86
N PHE A 74 6.03 -2.69 -7.84
CA PHE A 74 4.98 -2.25 -6.95
C PHE A 74 5.36 -2.45 -5.48
N THR A 75 5.88 -3.63 -5.14
CA THR A 75 6.35 -3.93 -3.78
C THR A 75 7.39 -2.93 -3.31
N LEU A 76 8.42 -2.66 -4.12
CA LEU A 76 9.48 -1.69 -3.79
C LEU A 76 8.92 -0.27 -3.62
N THR A 77 7.92 0.10 -4.41
CA THR A 77 7.24 1.40 -4.32
C THR A 77 6.47 1.52 -3.00
N VAL A 78 5.71 0.49 -2.63
CA VAL A 78 4.97 0.48 -1.35
C VAL A 78 5.95 0.45 -0.18
N ARG A 79 6.99 -0.41 -0.22
CA ARG A 79 8.02 -0.46 0.82
C ARG A 79 8.76 0.87 1.00
N CYS A 80 8.83 1.69 -0.06
CA CYS A 80 9.36 3.05 0.03
C CYS A 80 8.64 3.91 1.06
N LEU A 81 7.32 3.82 1.11
CA LEU A 81 6.53 4.54 2.11
C LEU A 81 6.86 4.05 3.54
N TYR A 82 7.13 2.76 3.71
CA TYR A 82 7.40 2.16 5.01
C TYR A 82 8.76 2.57 5.57
N TYR A 83 9.85 2.42 4.81
CA TYR A 83 11.15 2.88 5.31
C TYR A 83 11.18 4.41 5.45
N THR A 84 10.48 5.17 4.61
CA THR A 84 10.33 6.63 4.79
C THR A 84 9.62 6.95 6.12
N SER A 85 8.51 6.25 6.42
CA SER A 85 7.76 6.40 7.66
C SER A 85 8.67 6.18 8.88
N PHE A 86 9.46 5.10 8.85
CA PHE A 86 10.42 4.77 9.90
C PHE A 86 11.51 5.84 10.05
N SER A 87 12.17 6.22 8.95
CA SER A 87 13.27 7.20 8.98
C SER A 87 12.81 8.55 9.53
N LEU A 88 11.64 9.02 9.09
CA LEU A 88 11.07 10.26 9.60
C LEU A 88 10.70 10.16 11.07
N GLU A 89 10.20 9.02 11.54
CA GLU A 89 9.90 8.86 12.95
C GLU A 89 11.17 8.77 13.81
N LEU A 90 12.23 8.13 13.33
CA LEU A 90 13.53 8.13 13.99
C LEU A 90 14.09 9.54 14.13
N CYS A 91 13.91 10.40 13.12
CA CYS A 91 14.28 11.82 13.18
C CYS A 91 13.45 12.60 14.22
N ARG A 92 12.20 12.19 14.50
CA ARG A 92 11.31 12.86 15.46
C ARG A 92 11.53 12.43 16.91
N GLN A 93 12.18 11.29 17.15
CA GLN A 93 12.39 10.81 18.52
C GLN A 93 13.36 11.72 19.29
N PRO A 94 13.00 12.15 20.52
CA PRO A 94 13.90 12.94 21.35
C PRO A 94 15.14 12.11 21.72
N PRO A 95 16.32 12.76 21.89
CA PRO A 95 17.56 12.07 22.23
C PRO A 95 17.48 11.22 23.51
N SER A 96 16.61 11.60 24.46
CA SER A 96 16.42 10.91 25.75
C SER A 96 15.64 9.59 25.66
N ALA A 97 14.90 9.34 24.57
CA ALA A 97 14.15 8.10 24.35
C ALA A 97 15.02 6.96 23.76
N GLN A 98 16.34 7.15 23.72
CA GLN A 98 17.31 6.22 23.13
C GLN A 98 17.30 4.80 23.72
N ARG A 99 16.78 4.59 24.94
CA ARG A 99 16.83 3.28 25.61
C ARG A 99 15.73 2.29 25.18
N THR A 100 14.69 2.74 24.44
CA THR A 100 13.66 1.87 23.83
C THR A 100 13.75 1.89 22.29
N SER A 101 14.99 1.85 21.79
CA SER A 101 15.42 2.23 20.44
C SER A 101 14.68 1.54 19.29
N TYR A 102 14.18 2.35 18.36
CA TYR A 102 13.84 1.93 17.00
C TYR A 102 15.10 1.39 16.30
N SER A 103 15.26 0.07 16.31
CA SER A 103 16.43 -0.62 15.80
C SER A 103 16.20 -1.22 14.41
N PHE A 104 17.27 -1.67 13.75
CA PHE A 104 17.20 -2.28 12.42
C PHE A 104 16.27 -3.52 12.38
N PRO A 105 16.25 -4.43 13.37
CA PRO A 105 15.29 -5.53 13.40
C PRO A 105 13.82 -5.07 13.41
N TRP A 106 13.49 -3.95 14.07
CA TRP A 106 12.14 -3.39 14.04
C TRP A 106 11.76 -2.86 12.67
N LEU A 107 12.70 -2.22 11.96
CA LEU A 107 12.50 -1.82 10.57
C LEU A 107 12.31 -3.03 9.66
N LEU A 108 13.11 -4.09 9.81
CA LEU A 108 12.93 -5.32 9.05
C LEU A 108 11.58 -5.98 9.34
N ALA A 109 11.17 -6.08 10.60
CA ALA A 109 9.86 -6.60 10.98
C ALA A 109 8.73 -5.79 10.35
N PHE A 110 8.85 -4.47 10.30
CA PHE A 110 7.87 -3.56 9.69
C PHE A 110 7.82 -3.67 8.16
N VAL A 111 8.99 -3.69 7.50
CA VAL A 111 9.08 -3.78 6.04
C VAL A 111 8.59 -5.14 5.55
N PHE A 112 8.99 -6.23 6.21
CA PHE A 112 8.61 -7.60 5.86
C PHE A 112 7.34 -8.08 6.56
N TYR A 113 6.49 -7.18 7.06
CA TYR A 113 5.18 -7.59 7.58
C TYR A 113 4.26 -7.97 6.43
N TYR A 114 4.05 -9.29 6.24
CA TYR A 114 3.45 -9.85 5.03
C TYR A 114 2.01 -9.36 4.72
N PRO A 115 1.09 -9.26 5.70
CA PRO A 115 -0.29 -8.84 5.42
C PRO A 115 -0.39 -7.51 4.67
N VAL A 116 0.54 -6.59 4.93
CA VAL A 116 0.58 -5.28 4.27
C VAL A 116 1.67 -5.15 3.22
N PHE A 117 2.35 -6.24 2.85
CA PHE A 117 3.60 -6.20 2.08
C PHE A 117 3.41 -5.72 0.64
N HIS A 118 2.47 -6.33 -0.08
CA HIS A 118 2.14 -5.96 -1.45
C HIS A 118 1.00 -4.94 -1.47
N ASN A 119 -0.23 -5.39 -1.20
CA ASN A 119 -1.47 -4.64 -1.46
C ASN A 119 -2.28 -4.28 -0.21
N GLY A 120 -1.70 -4.35 0.99
CA GLY A 120 -2.44 -4.04 2.22
C GLY A 120 -2.46 -2.55 2.55
N PRO A 121 -3.33 -2.17 3.51
CA PRO A 121 -3.44 -0.79 3.95
C PRO A 121 -2.12 -0.28 4.53
N ILE A 122 -1.80 0.99 4.27
CA ILE A 122 -0.59 1.61 4.82
C ILE A 122 -0.76 1.81 6.31
N ILE A 123 0.20 1.31 7.08
CA ILE A 123 0.28 1.47 8.52
C ILE A 123 1.46 2.37 8.89
N ASN A 124 1.30 3.17 9.95
CA ASN A 124 2.38 4.01 10.44
C ASN A 124 3.29 3.20 11.38
N PHE A 125 4.59 3.47 11.34
CA PHE A 125 5.55 2.72 12.16
C PHE A 125 5.27 2.77 13.68
N PRO A 126 4.93 3.93 14.30
CA PRO A 126 4.62 3.99 15.74
C PRO A 126 3.44 3.13 16.15
N GLU A 127 2.41 3.09 15.31
CA GLU A 127 1.21 2.31 15.56
C GLU A 127 1.51 0.82 15.46
N PHE A 128 2.24 0.41 14.42
CA PHE A 128 2.74 -0.96 14.28
C PHE A 128 3.61 -1.38 15.47
N PHE A 129 4.58 -0.55 15.86
CA PHE A 129 5.49 -0.82 16.96
C PHE A 129 4.73 -0.97 18.29
N LYS A 130 3.80 -0.06 18.59
CA LYS A 130 2.96 -0.12 19.80
C LYS A 130 2.11 -1.39 19.84
N GLN A 131 1.42 -1.70 18.75
CA GLN A 131 0.54 -2.88 18.67
C GLN A 131 1.34 -4.19 18.74
N MET A 132 2.55 -4.26 18.15
CA MET A 132 3.42 -5.44 18.27
C MET A 132 3.96 -5.65 19.69
N GLN A 133 4.16 -4.58 20.47
CA GLN A 133 4.60 -4.68 21.86
C GLN A 133 3.49 -5.10 22.82
N GLN A 134 2.26 -4.71 22.53
CA GLN A 134 1.08 -5.03 23.32
C GLN A 134 -0.02 -5.57 22.40
N PRO A 135 0.11 -6.83 21.93
CA PRO A 135 -0.95 -7.46 21.16
C PRO A 135 -2.22 -7.55 22.00
N GLU A 136 -3.37 -7.23 21.41
CA GLU A 136 -4.65 -7.31 22.11
C GLU A 136 -4.96 -8.77 22.49
N PRO A 137 -5.13 -9.11 23.79
CA PRO A 137 -5.46 -10.47 24.21
C PRO A 137 -6.92 -10.79 23.87
N GLY A 138 -7.16 -11.30 22.66
CA GLY A 138 -8.48 -11.74 22.24
C GLY A 138 -8.85 -13.10 22.85
N SER A 139 -10.04 -13.20 23.45
CA SER A 139 -10.63 -14.51 23.77
C SER A 139 -10.76 -15.34 22.48
N PRO A 140 -10.31 -16.62 22.46
CA PRO A 140 -10.27 -17.42 21.24
C PRO A 140 -11.65 -17.60 20.59
N LYS A 141 -12.71 -17.65 21.40
CA LYS A 141 -14.10 -17.73 20.93
C LYS A 141 -14.55 -16.46 20.23
N HIS A 142 -14.18 -15.30 20.78
CA HIS A 142 -14.48 -14.00 20.19
C HIS A 142 -13.68 -13.79 18.89
N SER A 143 -12.41 -14.19 18.88
CA SER A 143 -11.55 -14.15 17.69
C SER A 143 -12.12 -15.02 16.56
N LEU A 144 -12.58 -16.24 16.86
CA LEU A 144 -13.19 -17.12 15.85
C LEU A 144 -14.49 -16.53 15.26
N ALA A 145 -15.35 -15.95 16.11
CA ALA A 145 -16.59 -15.32 15.64
C ALA A 145 -16.31 -14.08 14.75
N MET A 146 -15.34 -13.25 15.14
CA MET A 146 -14.89 -12.13 14.32
C MET A 146 -14.30 -12.60 12.99
N LEU A 147 -13.47 -13.65 13.01
CA LEU A 147 -12.87 -14.23 11.81
C LEU A 147 -13.96 -14.78 10.87
N ALA A 148 -14.90 -15.56 11.38
CA ALA A 148 -15.98 -16.13 10.57
C ALA A 148 -16.85 -15.04 9.94
N ARG A 149 -17.21 -14.00 10.70
CA ARG A 149 -17.97 -12.85 10.19
C ARG A 149 -17.17 -12.06 9.15
N GLY A 150 -15.87 -11.89 9.40
CA GLY A 150 -14.95 -11.22 8.52
C GLY A 150 -14.77 -11.94 7.18
N LEU A 151 -14.55 -13.26 7.24
CA LEU A 151 -14.43 -14.13 6.08
C LEU A 151 -15.73 -14.19 5.28
N GLY A 152 -16.89 -14.34 5.94
CA GLY A 152 -18.19 -14.32 5.25
C GLY A 152 -18.45 -13.00 4.52
N ARG A 153 -18.10 -11.86 5.15
CA ARG A 153 -18.19 -10.53 4.51
C ARG A 153 -17.24 -10.42 3.32
N LEU A 154 -16.00 -10.89 3.48
CA LEU A 154 -15.00 -10.87 2.41
C LEU A 154 -15.45 -11.72 1.21
N LEU A 155 -15.98 -12.92 1.44
CA LEU A 155 -16.52 -13.80 0.39
C LEU A 155 -17.69 -13.14 -0.34
N CYS A 156 -18.59 -12.47 0.40
CA CYS A 156 -19.69 -11.71 -0.20
C CYS A 156 -19.18 -10.59 -1.12
N TRP A 157 -18.22 -9.79 -0.67
CA TRP A 157 -17.63 -8.74 -1.52
C TRP A 157 -16.83 -9.29 -2.68
N TRP A 158 -16.14 -10.41 -2.51
CA TRP A 158 -15.42 -11.08 -3.58
C TRP A 158 -16.36 -11.58 -4.66
N TRP A 159 -17.48 -12.23 -4.28
CA TRP A 159 -18.50 -12.65 -5.23
C TRP A 159 -19.17 -11.47 -5.94
N LEU A 160 -19.43 -10.38 -5.23
CA LEU A 160 -19.93 -9.16 -5.85
C LEU A 160 -18.92 -8.57 -6.85
N ALA A 161 -17.64 -8.55 -6.51
CA ALA A 161 -16.59 -8.07 -7.41
C ALA A 161 -16.54 -8.92 -8.70
N GLU A 162 -16.58 -10.25 -8.56
CA GLU A 162 -16.63 -11.19 -9.67
C GLU A 162 -17.83 -10.91 -10.58
N LEU A 163 -19.01 -10.75 -9.99
CA LEU A 163 -20.25 -10.44 -10.70
C LEU A 163 -20.15 -9.10 -11.44
N MET A 164 -19.58 -8.06 -10.81
CA MET A 164 -19.37 -6.76 -11.44
C MET A 164 -18.42 -6.84 -12.63
N VAL A 165 -17.32 -7.60 -12.53
CA VAL A 165 -16.39 -7.83 -13.66
C VAL A 165 -17.13 -8.47 -14.83
N HIS A 166 -17.94 -9.50 -14.56
CA HIS A 166 -18.64 -10.26 -15.59
C HIS A 166 -19.80 -9.50 -16.25
N LEU A 167 -20.50 -8.66 -15.49
CA LEU A 167 -21.70 -7.97 -15.99
C LEU A 167 -21.41 -6.60 -16.57
N MET A 168 -20.43 -5.87 -16.04
CA MET A 168 -20.24 -4.45 -16.39
C MET A 168 -19.34 -4.26 -17.60
N TYR A 169 -18.58 -5.28 -18.02
CA TYR A 169 -17.68 -5.24 -19.19
C TYR A 169 -16.79 -3.99 -19.25
N MET A 170 -16.42 -3.45 -18.08
CA MET A 170 -15.73 -2.16 -17.97
C MET A 170 -14.46 -2.11 -18.81
N HIS A 171 -13.68 -3.20 -18.82
CA HIS A 171 -12.46 -3.28 -19.60
C HIS A 171 -12.71 -3.16 -21.11
N ALA A 172 -13.74 -3.84 -21.63
CA ALA A 172 -14.09 -3.77 -23.04
C ALA A 172 -14.59 -2.36 -23.42
N LEU A 173 -15.41 -1.74 -22.57
CA LEU A 173 -15.93 -0.39 -22.76
C LEU A 173 -14.81 0.66 -22.78
N TYR A 174 -13.84 0.56 -21.87
CA TYR A 174 -12.71 1.49 -21.82
C TYR A 174 -11.74 1.37 -22.99
N ASN A 175 -11.59 0.16 -23.54
CA ASN A 175 -10.72 -0.05 -24.70
C ASN A 175 -11.37 0.43 -26.02
N SER A 176 -12.67 0.76 -26.02
CA SER A 176 -13.39 1.24 -27.19
C SER A 176 -13.56 2.76 -27.19
N SER A 177 -12.55 3.50 -27.67
CA SER A 177 -12.63 4.95 -27.88
C SER A 177 -13.87 5.43 -28.66
N PRO A 178 -14.28 4.82 -29.79
CA PRO A 178 -15.44 5.33 -30.55
C PRO A 178 -16.76 5.21 -29.77
N LEU A 179 -16.89 4.20 -28.91
CA LEU A 179 -18.08 4.02 -28.08
C LEU A 179 -18.16 5.10 -26.99
N LEU A 180 -17.03 5.43 -26.36
CA LEU A 180 -16.94 6.49 -25.36
C LEU A 180 -17.18 7.88 -25.96
N GLU A 181 -16.65 8.15 -27.16
CA GLU A 181 -16.84 9.42 -27.85
C GLU A 181 -18.28 9.65 -28.32
N SER A 182 -18.98 8.57 -28.69
CA SER A 182 -20.40 8.63 -29.08
C SER A 182 -21.38 8.66 -27.90
N ALA A 183 -20.90 8.40 -26.68
CA ALA A 183 -21.75 8.30 -25.50
C ALA A 183 -22.23 9.67 -25.01
N SER A 184 -23.48 9.72 -24.53
CA SER A 184 -24.02 10.95 -23.93
C SER A 184 -23.30 11.30 -22.63
N CYS A 185 -23.31 12.58 -22.24
CA CYS A 185 -22.73 13.04 -20.97
C CYS A 185 -23.32 12.27 -19.75
N TRP A 186 -24.62 11.95 -19.80
CA TRP A 186 -25.29 11.15 -18.76
C TRP A 186 -24.75 9.71 -18.70
N THR A 187 -24.54 9.09 -19.87
CA THR A 187 -23.95 7.75 -19.99
C THR A 187 -22.53 7.74 -19.45
N LEU A 188 -21.72 8.74 -19.80
CA LEU A 188 -20.35 8.90 -19.28
C LEU A 188 -20.34 9.11 -17.77
N GLY A 189 -21.26 9.90 -17.23
CA GLY A 189 -21.43 10.06 -15.78
C GLY A 189 -21.80 8.75 -15.08
N GLY A 190 -22.71 7.98 -15.66
CA GLY A 190 -23.08 6.64 -15.17
C GLY A 190 -21.89 5.66 -15.21
N LEU A 191 -21.13 5.65 -16.30
CA LEU A 191 -19.93 4.82 -16.45
C LEU A 191 -18.85 5.19 -15.43
N ALA A 192 -18.63 6.49 -15.22
CA ALA A 192 -17.70 6.98 -14.22
C ALA A 192 -18.12 6.58 -12.79
N LEU A 193 -19.40 6.74 -12.44
CA LEU A 193 -19.93 6.29 -11.14
C LEU A 193 -19.77 4.78 -10.95
N ALA A 194 -20.12 4.02 -11.98
CA ALA A 194 -20.03 2.57 -11.98
C ALA A 194 -18.56 2.09 -11.80
N GLN A 195 -17.61 2.77 -12.44
CA GLN A 195 -16.18 2.53 -12.25
C GLN A 195 -15.72 2.85 -10.82
N VAL A 196 -16.15 3.97 -10.24
CA VAL A 196 -15.84 4.34 -8.85
C VAL A 196 -16.39 3.31 -7.86
N LEU A 197 -17.61 2.82 -8.08
CA LEU A 197 -18.22 1.77 -7.27
C LEU A 197 -17.47 0.44 -7.40
N PHE A 198 -17.06 0.08 -8.62
CA PHE A 198 -16.25 -1.11 -8.85
C PHE A 198 -14.90 -1.03 -8.12
N PHE A 199 -14.21 0.12 -8.20
CA PHE A 199 -12.99 0.37 -7.43
C PHE A 199 -13.23 0.22 -5.93
N TYR A 200 -14.35 0.73 -5.41
CA TYR A 200 -14.69 0.60 -4.00
C TYR A 200 -14.83 -0.88 -3.56
N VAL A 201 -15.61 -1.68 -4.29
CA VAL A 201 -15.76 -3.12 -3.98
C VAL A 201 -14.44 -3.85 -4.07
N LYS A 202 -13.62 -3.52 -5.09
CA LYS A 202 -12.29 -4.09 -5.24
C LYS A 202 -11.39 -3.82 -4.04
N TYR A 203 -11.38 -2.59 -3.52
CA TYR A 203 -10.58 -2.23 -2.35
C TYR A 203 -11.08 -2.91 -1.07
N LEU A 204 -12.39 -3.16 -0.94
CA LEU A 204 -12.92 -3.93 0.19
C LEU A 204 -12.37 -5.36 0.22
N VAL A 205 -12.20 -5.99 -0.94
CA VAL A 205 -11.57 -7.32 -1.05
C VAL A 205 -10.06 -7.21 -0.81
N LEU A 206 -9.41 -6.26 -1.48
CA LEU A 206 -7.96 -6.07 -1.45
C LEU A 206 -7.43 -5.76 -0.05
N PHE A 207 -8.11 -4.89 0.70
CA PHE A 207 -7.75 -4.55 2.08
C PHE A 207 -8.41 -5.48 3.11
N GLY A 208 -9.51 -6.14 2.75
CA GLY A 208 -10.21 -7.08 3.62
C GLY A 208 -9.37 -8.30 3.99
N VAL A 209 -8.67 -8.90 3.02
CA VAL A 209 -7.77 -10.05 3.30
C VAL A 209 -6.64 -9.66 4.28
N PRO A 210 -5.82 -8.62 4.01
CA PRO A 210 -4.85 -8.10 4.96
C PRO A 210 -5.43 -7.77 6.33
N ALA A 211 -6.59 -7.11 6.38
CA ALA A 211 -7.23 -6.74 7.62
C ALA A 211 -7.59 -7.96 8.48
N LEU A 212 -8.04 -9.06 7.86
CA LEU A 212 -8.31 -10.31 8.59
C LEU A 212 -7.03 -10.95 9.13
N LEU A 213 -5.98 -11.01 8.32
CA LEU A 213 -4.68 -11.52 8.76
C LEU A 213 -4.10 -10.69 9.92
N MET A 214 -4.24 -9.36 9.85
CA MET A 214 -3.83 -8.48 10.95
C MET A 214 -4.56 -8.77 12.25
N HIS A 215 -5.89 -9.00 12.20
CA HIS A 215 -6.64 -9.38 13.39
C HIS A 215 -6.20 -10.74 13.96
N LEU A 216 -5.82 -11.69 13.11
CA LEU A 216 -5.27 -12.99 13.55
C LEU A 216 -3.91 -12.82 14.25
N ASP A 217 -3.11 -11.88 13.78
CA ASP A 217 -1.83 -11.50 14.38
C ASP A 217 -1.98 -10.63 15.65
N GLY A 218 -3.22 -10.33 16.09
CA GLY A 218 -3.52 -9.51 17.26
C GLY A 218 -3.33 -8.00 17.04
N LEU A 219 -3.25 -7.58 15.76
CA LEU A 219 -3.09 -6.20 15.34
C LEU A 219 -4.43 -5.62 14.86
N THR A 220 -4.65 -4.34 15.12
CA THR A 220 -5.85 -3.63 14.68
C THR A 220 -5.55 -2.95 13.34
N PRO A 221 -6.16 -3.40 12.22
CA PRO A 221 -5.94 -2.79 10.92
C PRO A 221 -6.59 -1.41 10.82
N PRO A 222 -6.09 -0.53 9.93
CA PRO A 222 -6.79 0.69 9.56
C PRO A 222 -8.21 0.39 9.08
N PRO A 223 -9.18 1.30 9.33
CA PRO A 223 -10.54 1.12 8.84
C PRO A 223 -10.58 0.95 7.31
N LEU A 224 -11.41 0.01 6.87
CA LEU A 224 -11.69 -0.19 5.44
C LEU A 224 -12.29 1.07 4.80
N PRO A 225 -12.12 1.24 3.47
CA PRO A 225 -12.67 2.38 2.75
C PRO A 225 -14.18 2.50 2.96
N ARG A 226 -14.68 3.74 2.95
CA ARG A 226 -16.11 4.02 2.88
C ARG A 226 -16.55 4.28 1.45
N CYS A 227 -17.81 3.97 1.15
CA CYS A 227 -18.37 4.18 -0.18
C CYS A 227 -18.32 5.67 -0.56
N VAL A 228 -17.71 5.98 -1.70
CA VAL A 228 -17.52 7.36 -2.19
C VAL A 228 -18.86 8.06 -2.40
N SER A 229 -19.90 7.33 -2.84
CA SER A 229 -21.25 7.87 -3.06
C SER A 229 -21.97 8.30 -1.80
N THR A 230 -21.47 7.94 -0.61
CA THR A 230 -22.04 8.39 0.68
C THR A 230 -21.40 9.67 1.21
N MET A 231 -20.39 10.20 0.51
CA MET A 231 -19.63 11.37 0.92
C MET A 231 -20.15 12.64 0.25
N PHE A 232 -20.37 13.68 1.06
CA PHE A 232 -20.87 14.98 0.59
C PHE A 232 -19.74 16.01 0.33
N SER A 233 -18.47 15.65 0.58
CA SER A 233 -17.33 16.55 0.38
C SER A 233 -16.09 15.82 -0.13
N PHE A 234 -15.30 16.51 -0.96
CA PHE A 234 -14.02 15.99 -1.45
C PHE A 234 -13.02 15.74 -0.33
N THR A 235 -12.99 16.60 0.70
CA THR A 235 -12.15 16.39 1.89
C THR A 235 -12.55 15.12 2.63
N GLY A 236 -13.85 14.85 2.77
CA GLY A 236 -14.36 13.61 3.36
C GLY A 236 -13.96 12.39 2.53
N MET A 237 -14.12 12.47 1.20
CA MET A 237 -13.67 11.42 0.29
C MET A 237 -12.18 11.08 0.49
N TRP A 238 -11.29 12.06 0.45
CA TRP A 238 -9.84 11.82 0.63
C TRP A 238 -9.48 11.23 2.00
N ARG A 239 -10.22 11.59 3.06
CA ARG A 239 -9.99 11.07 4.42
C ARG A 239 -10.40 9.60 4.58
N TYR A 240 -11.45 9.16 3.88
CA TYR A 240 -12.05 7.84 4.07
C TYR A 240 -11.90 6.89 2.88
N PHE A 241 -11.33 7.34 1.78
CA PHE A 241 -11.00 6.50 0.62
C PHE A 241 -9.83 5.56 0.93
N ASP A 242 -8.76 6.07 1.53
CA ASP A 242 -7.65 5.26 2.05
C ASP A 242 -7.16 5.90 3.34
N VAL A 243 -7.64 5.37 4.47
CA VAL A 243 -7.35 5.91 5.80
C VAL A 243 -5.86 5.78 6.11
N GLY A 244 -5.22 4.70 5.67
CA GLY A 244 -3.80 4.44 5.90
C GLY A 244 -2.92 5.43 5.17
N LEU A 245 -3.14 5.58 3.86
CA LEU A 245 -2.43 6.54 3.02
C LEU A 245 -2.67 7.98 3.49
N HIS A 246 -3.92 8.35 3.78
CA HIS A 246 -4.24 9.68 4.30
C HIS A 246 -3.48 9.96 5.61
N SER A 247 -3.49 9.01 6.56
CA SER A 247 -2.81 9.17 7.85
C SER A 247 -1.30 9.29 7.69
N PHE A 248 -0.72 8.48 6.79
CA PHE A 248 0.68 8.59 6.39
C PHE A 248 0.99 9.97 5.81
N LEU A 249 0.20 10.44 4.84
CA LEU A 249 0.40 11.73 4.18
C LEU A 249 0.30 12.89 5.17
N ILE A 250 -0.69 12.93 6.04
CA ILE A 250 -0.80 13.99 7.06
C ILE A 250 0.42 13.95 8.00
N ARG A 251 0.84 12.77 8.47
CA ARG A 251 1.99 12.63 9.37
C ARG A 251 3.33 12.97 8.69
N THR A 252 3.45 12.72 7.39
CA THR A 252 4.69 12.95 6.62
C THR A 252 4.76 14.35 6.00
N VAL A 253 3.67 14.84 5.42
CA VAL A 253 3.58 16.06 4.61
C VAL A 253 3.15 17.28 5.41
N CYS A 254 2.23 17.19 6.39
CA CYS A 254 1.84 18.39 7.16
C CYS A 254 2.97 18.95 8.03
N TRP A 255 4.09 18.23 8.19
CA TRP A 255 5.33 18.79 8.72
C TRP A 255 6.18 19.48 7.65
N PHE A 256 6.09 19.04 6.39
CA PHE A 256 6.80 19.58 5.23
C PHE A 256 6.08 20.78 4.59
N GLN A 257 5.13 21.42 5.29
CA GLN A 257 4.47 22.66 4.87
C GLN A 257 5.43 23.88 4.79
N GLN A 258 6.74 23.62 4.62
CA GLN A 258 7.81 24.54 4.28
C GLN A 258 8.49 24.23 2.92
N ALA A 259 8.07 23.21 2.15
CA ALA A 259 8.62 22.98 0.79
C ALA A 259 7.62 22.28 -0.18
N PRO A 260 6.92 23.04 -1.04
CA PRO A 260 5.80 22.54 -1.87
C PRO A 260 6.18 21.68 -3.09
N GLU A 261 7.44 21.71 -3.57
CA GLU A 261 7.81 21.05 -4.85
C GLU A 261 7.87 19.51 -4.79
N VAL A 262 8.09 18.93 -3.61
CA VAL A 262 8.19 17.47 -3.42
C VAL A 262 6.83 16.77 -3.50
N PHE A 263 5.76 17.47 -3.14
CA PHE A 263 4.39 16.95 -3.13
C PHE A 263 3.87 16.62 -4.54
N THR A 264 4.19 17.48 -5.50
CA THR A 264 3.80 17.31 -6.91
C THR A 264 4.52 16.12 -7.55
N ALA A 265 5.78 15.86 -7.16
CA ALA A 265 6.53 14.70 -7.64
C ALA A 265 5.95 13.37 -7.12
N MET A 266 5.53 13.29 -5.86
CA MET A 266 5.04 12.04 -5.28
C MET A 266 3.67 11.60 -5.83
N LEU A 267 2.77 12.55 -6.12
CA LEU A 267 1.48 12.30 -6.76
C LEU A 267 1.63 11.97 -8.26
N SER A 268 2.69 12.46 -8.91
CA SER A 268 3.00 12.22 -10.32
C SER A 268 3.72 10.88 -10.57
N VAL A 269 4.56 10.39 -9.65
CA VAL A 269 5.52 9.29 -9.90
C VAL A 269 4.94 7.86 -9.79
N GLY A 270 3.61 7.69 -9.89
CA GLY A 270 3.07 6.42 -10.40
C GLY A 270 2.51 5.44 -9.38
N ILE A 271 1.99 5.91 -8.25
CA ILE A 271 1.08 5.08 -7.45
C ILE A 271 -0.26 4.90 -8.18
N LYS A 272 -0.80 5.93 -8.84
CA LYS A 272 -2.07 5.81 -9.58
C LYS A 272 -1.98 4.93 -10.82
N GLU A 273 -0.97 5.16 -11.68
CA GLU A 273 -0.85 4.42 -12.95
C GLU A 273 -0.33 3.00 -12.76
N SER A 274 0.66 2.79 -11.90
CA SER A 274 1.21 1.45 -11.66
C SER A 274 0.26 0.62 -10.79
N ALA A 275 -0.41 1.20 -9.79
CA ALA A 275 -1.46 0.47 -9.08
C ALA A 275 -2.64 0.21 -10.01
N ALA A 276 -3.14 1.17 -10.80
CA ALA A 276 -4.25 0.90 -11.72
C ALA A 276 -3.91 -0.17 -12.77
N ARG A 277 -2.69 -0.19 -13.34
CA ARG A 277 -2.24 -1.22 -14.29
C ARG A 277 -2.00 -2.57 -13.63
N LEU A 278 -1.38 -2.60 -12.45
CA LEU A 278 -1.15 -3.85 -11.70
C LEU A 278 -2.48 -4.41 -11.14
N ILE A 279 -3.36 -3.54 -10.66
CA ILE A 279 -4.71 -3.88 -10.20
C ILE A 279 -5.57 -4.32 -11.39
N SER A 280 -5.44 -3.73 -12.58
CA SER A 280 -6.12 -4.23 -13.79
C SER A 280 -5.55 -5.54 -14.30
N GLN A 281 -4.26 -5.83 -14.08
CA GLN A 281 -3.59 -7.05 -14.53
C GLN A 281 -3.54 -8.19 -13.50
N LEU A 282 -3.77 -7.92 -12.21
CA LEU A 282 -3.86 -8.95 -11.16
C LEU A 282 -5.25 -9.62 -11.08
N TRP A 283 -6.16 -9.25 -11.97
CA TRP A 283 -7.55 -9.75 -12.06
C TRP A 283 -8.00 -9.98 -13.51
N LEU A 284 -7.02 -10.09 -14.43
CA LEU A 284 -7.11 -10.64 -15.78
C LEU A 284 -6.00 -11.69 -15.90
#